data_AF-A0A950MUI9-F1
#
_entry.id   AF-A0A950MUI9-F1
#
_cell.length_a   1.000
_cell.length_b   1.000
_cell.length_c   1.000
_cell.angle_alpha   90.00
_cell.angle_beta   90.00
_cell.angle_gamma   90.00
#
_symmetry.space_group_name_H-M   'P 1'
#
loop_
_entity.id
_entity.type
_entity.pdbx_description
1 polymer ?
#
loop_
_entity_poly.entity_id
_entity_poly.type
_entity_poly.pdbx_seq_one_letter_code
_entity_poly.pdbx_strand_id
1 'polypeptide(L)' 'MSNGQAFGLEQQGFRNLKAVNWNLSAPALYEQAVRRGEGHVAKNGPLVVLTGIHTGRSANDKFVVRDA' A
#
# COMPACT_ATOMS: atom_id res chain seq x y z
N MET A 1 21.18 -10.28 -5.98
CA MET A 1 20.78 -11.12 -7.14
C MET A 1 19.96 -12.26 -6.55
N SER A 2 18.73 -12.60 -6.92
CA SER A 2 17.72 -12.23 -7.94
C SER A 2 16.36 -12.10 -7.19
N ASN A 3 15.20 -11.70 -7.71
CA ASN A 3 14.64 -11.76 -9.05
C ASN A 3 13.42 -10.81 -9.08
N GLY A 4 13.35 -9.89 -10.03
CA GLY A 4 12.22 -8.97 -10.18
C GLY A 4 12.28 -8.13 -11.46
N GLN A 5 13.00 -8.61 -12.47
CA GLN A 5 13.05 -7.98 -13.79
C GLN A 5 11.83 -8.39 -14.60
N ALA A 6 10.76 -7.62 -14.46
CA ALA A 6 9.84 -7.23 -15.52
C ALA A 6 9.15 -5.94 -15.05
N PHE A 7 9.61 -4.77 -15.52
CA PHE A 7 9.11 -3.42 -15.19
C PHE A 7 9.37 -2.91 -13.75
N GLY A 8 10.57 -2.37 -13.51
CA GLY A 8 10.86 -1.68 -12.25
C GLY A 8 10.07 -0.38 -12.07
N LEU A 9 10.01 0.13 -10.84
CA LEU A 9 9.23 1.34 -10.47
C LEU A 9 9.67 2.59 -11.25
N GLU A 10 10.91 2.64 -11.72
CA GLU A 10 11.43 3.69 -12.58
C GLU A 10 10.70 3.78 -13.93
N GLN A 11 10.31 2.63 -14.50
CA GLN A 11 9.55 2.55 -15.75
C GLN A 11 8.09 2.99 -15.54
N GLN A 12 7.60 2.96 -14.30
CA GLN A 12 6.29 3.48 -13.88
C GLN A 12 6.33 4.95 -13.48
N GLY A 13 7.49 5.61 -13.59
CA GLY A 13 7.67 7.04 -13.29
C GLY A 13 8.06 7.38 -11.85
N PHE A 14 8.26 6.40 -10.97
CA PHE A 14 8.72 6.67 -9.60
C PHE A 14 10.22 6.96 -9.54
N ARG A 15 10.62 7.98 -8.76
CA ARG A 15 12.02 8.41 -8.59
C ARG A 15 12.29 8.77 -7.13
N ASN A 16 13.57 8.78 -6.74
CA ASN A 16 14.04 9.21 -5.41
C ASN A 16 13.34 8.52 -4.22
N LEU A 17 13.02 7.23 -4.37
CA LEU A 17 12.33 6.47 -3.34
C LEU A 17 13.25 6.22 -2.15
N LYS A 18 12.76 6.49 -0.93
CA LYS A 18 13.50 6.23 0.32
C LYS A 18 13.72 4.73 0.57
N ALA A 19 12.75 3.89 0.17
CA ALA A 19 12.83 2.44 0.27
C ALA A 19 11.79 1.79 -0.65
N VAL A 20 12.07 0.56 -1.07
CA VAL A 20 11.13 -0.31 -1.79
C VAL A 20 11.11 -1.67 -1.09
N ASN A 21 9.98 -2.03 -0.51
CA ASN A 21 9.83 -3.26 0.26
C ASN A 21 8.87 -4.21 -0.46
N TRP A 22 9.42 -5.16 -1.21
CA TRP A 22 8.63 -6.13 -1.98
C TRP A 22 8.18 -7.29 -1.10
N ASN A 23 6.91 -7.68 -1.22
CA ASN A 23 6.37 -8.93 -0.65
C ASN A 23 6.66 -9.11 0.84
N LEU A 24 6.51 -8.04 1.64
CA LEU A 24 6.60 -8.14 3.09
C LEU A 24 5.57 -9.13 3.62
N SER A 25 5.96 -9.90 4.64
CA SER A 25 5.05 -10.79 5.35
C SER A 25 4.01 -10.00 6.14
N ALA A 26 2.89 -10.64 6.49
CA ALA A 26 1.85 -10.00 7.30
C ALA A 26 2.38 -9.44 8.64
N PRO A 27 3.25 -10.15 9.41
CA PRO A 27 3.86 -9.57 10.62
C PRO A 27 4.72 -8.33 10.32
N ALA A 28 5.50 -8.35 9.25
CA ALA A 28 6.34 -7.20 8.87
C ALA A 28 5.48 -5.99 8.47
N LEU A 29 4.37 -6.21 7.75
CA LEU A 29 3.40 -5.15 7.44
C LEU A 29 2.75 -4.58 8.70
N TYR A 30 2.35 -5.46 9.62
CA TYR A 30 1.75 -5.10 10.90
C TYR A 30 2.67 -4.20 11.73
N GLU A 31 3.94 -4.59 11.89
CA GLU A 31 4.94 -3.80 12.61
C GLU A 31 5.18 -2.44 11.97
N GLN A 32 5.21 -2.36 10.64
CA GLN A 32 5.39 -1.10 9.92
C GLN A 32 4.20 -0.16 10.17
N ALA A 33 2.97 -0.66 10.07
CA ALA A 33 1.76 0.14 10.29
C ALA A 33 1.70 0.71 11.72
N VAL A 34 2.02 -0.11 12.73
CA VAL A 34 2.09 0.33 14.13
C VAL A 34 3.20 1.35 14.33
N ARG A 35 4.41 1.10 13.81
CA ARG A 35 5.57 2.01 13.93
C ARG A 35 5.30 3.38 13.30
N ARG A 36 4.50 3.43 12.24
CA ARG A 36 4.12 4.66 11.53
C ARG A 36 2.91 5.38 12.13
N GLY A 37 2.25 4.78 13.11
CA GLY A 37 1.03 5.34 13.70
C GLY A 37 -0.18 5.32 12.75
N GLU A 38 -0.16 4.45 11.74
CA GLU A 38 -1.25 4.34 10.74
C GLU A 38 -2.48 3.58 11.30
N GLY A 39 -2.33 2.95 12.47
CA GLY A 39 -3.38 2.23 13.17
C GLY A 39 -2.97 1.89 14.60
N HIS A 40 -3.85 1.18 15.31
CA HIS A 40 -3.58 0.69 16.66
C HIS A 40 -4.00 -0.77 16.82
N VAL A 41 -3.40 -1.44 17.81
CA VAL A 41 -3.69 -2.83 18.12
C VAL A 41 -4.88 -2.90 19.05
N ALA A 42 -5.96 -3.55 18.60
CA ALA A 42 -7.12 -3.80 19.44
C ALA A 42 -6.91 -5.00 20.37
N LYS A 43 -7.85 -5.18 21.31
CA LYS A 43 -7.90 -6.39 22.14
C LYS A 43 -7.90 -7.62 21.24
N ASN A 44 -7.06 -8.60 21.60
CA ASN A 44 -6.82 -9.87 20.88
C ASN A 44 -5.98 -9.76 19.59
N GLY A 45 -5.36 -8.60 19.30
CA GLY A 45 -4.35 -8.50 18.24
C GLY A 45 -4.77 -8.00 16.84
N PRO A 46 -6.05 -7.74 16.50
CA PRO A 46 -6.36 -7.10 15.22
C PRO A 46 -5.77 -5.69 15.12
N LEU A 47 -5.33 -5.32 13.91
CA LEU A 47 -4.97 -3.95 13.57
C LEU A 47 -6.24 -3.16 13.21
N VAL A 48 -6.50 -2.07 13.92
CA VAL A 48 -7.61 -1.15 13.67
C VAL A 48 -7.09 0.12 13.03
N VAL A 49 -7.72 0.51 11.91
CA VAL A 49 -7.36 1.69 11.10
C VAL A 49 -8.60 2.54 10.82
N LEU A 50 -8.39 3.82 10.54
CA LEU A 50 -9.45 4.75 10.12
C LEU A 50 -9.17 5.21 8.69
N THR A 51 -10.16 5.07 7.79
CA THR A 51 -10.06 5.51 6.39
C THR A 51 -10.50 6.96 6.16
N GLY A 52 -10.76 7.69 7.25
CA GLY A 52 -11.20 9.09 7.21
C GLY A 52 -12.57 9.22 6.54
N ILE A 53 -12.68 10.18 5.61
CA ILE A 53 -13.93 10.49 4.90
C ILE A 53 -14.35 9.40 3.88
N HIS A 54 -13.40 8.57 3.44
CA HIS A 54 -13.62 7.54 2.42
C HIS A 54 -13.96 6.20 3.08
N THR A 55 -15.16 6.12 3.65
CA THR A 55 -15.66 4.93 4.38
C THR A 55 -16.36 3.91 3.48
N GLY A 56 -16.45 4.20 2.18
CA GLY A 56 -17.09 3.35 1.17
C GLY A 56 -16.52 3.57 -0.23
N ARG A 57 -17.20 3.03 -1.25
CA ARG A 57 -16.78 3.17 -2.66
C ARG A 57 -17.18 4.54 -3.23
N SER A 58 -16.26 5.21 -3.91
CA SER A 58 -16.57 6.36 -4.77
C SER A 58 -16.87 5.90 -6.20
N ALA A 59 -18.06 5.34 -6.43
CA ALA A 59 -18.40 4.74 -7.73
C ALA A 59 -18.29 5.72 -8.92
N ASN A 60 -18.56 7.00 -8.68
CA ASN A 60 -18.50 8.06 -9.70
C ASN A 60 -17.06 8.47 -10.08
N ASP A 61 -16.05 8.08 -9.28
CA ASP A 61 -14.64 8.40 -9.55
C ASP A 61 -13.92 7.30 -10.34
N LYS A 62 -14.65 6.27 -10.77
CA LYS A 62 -14.11 5.18 -11.59
C LYS A 62 -14.22 5.54 -13.07
N PHE A 63 -13.08 5.56 -13.75
CA PHE A 63 -12.99 5.77 -15.20
C PHE A 63 -12.23 4.62 -15.88
N VAL A 64 -12.45 4.45 -17.18
CA VAL A 64 -11.70 3.53 -18.05
C VAL A 64 -11.15 4.35 -19.22
N VAL A 65 -9.85 4.21 -19.51
CA VAL A 65 -9.24 4.88 -20.66
C VAL A 65 -9.84 4.31 -21.94
N ARG A 66 -10.28 5.18 -22.84
CA ARG A 66 -10.70 4.82 -24.19
C ARG A 66 -9.52 5.02 -25.14
N ASP A 67 -9.11 3.96 -25.81
CA ASP A 67 -8.12 3.96 -26.88
C ASP A 67 -8.79 3.83 -28.27
N ALA A 68 -7.97 3.85 -29.33
CA ALA A 68 -8.39 3.96 -30.74
C ALA A 68 -8.63 2.60 -31.41
#